data_AF-A0A0S1NFA7-F1
#
_entry.id   AF-A0A0S1NFA7-F1
#
_cell.length_a   1.000
_cell.length_b   1.000
_cell.length_c   1.000
_cell.angle_alpha   90.00
_cell.angle_beta   90.00
_cell.angle_gamma   90.00
#
_symmetry.space_group_name_H-M   'P 1'
#
loop_
_entity.id
_entity.type
_entity.pdbx_description
1 polymer ?
#
loop_
_entity_poly.entity_id
_entity_poly.type
_entity_poly.pdbx_seq_one_letter_code
_entity_poly.pdbx_strand_id
1 'polypeptide(L)'
;MINGMGIDVHEVAPDAETLLLNDGNTGNREVDDTAAEEAAAALTALDTEGGRTTDPVRMYMREMGTVELLTREGEIAIAKRIEEGLSQVQAALGVFPLSTEMLLADYEAHKEGKKRLAEIVVGFNDLIEEADAAAAALAAAGPVAVDEDAVDEDDDEDGDDDAAEEEAGPTGPDPVEVATRMENLANEYAKFKKIYAKNGAEHKLVVKAREDMAAIFTTLKLPLPLTDALVTQLRGVVNGIKDHERKVLHLATTVARMPRKDFIRSWEGNQTNLEWVEDALKRKQKWSSALRDVKDQIVSEQQGSIEMEKANYLTLGEIKEISRAMAYGEAKSRKA
;
A
#
# COMPACT_ATOMS: atom_id res chain seq x y z
N MET A 1 -20.75 41.71 -0.23
CA MET A 1 -20.43 42.28 1.11
C MET A 1 -20.77 43.77 1.17
N ILE A 2 -20.38 44.60 0.20
CA ILE A 2 -20.71 46.05 0.17
C ILE A 2 -22.23 46.31 0.06
N ASN A 3 -22.95 45.59 -0.80
CA ASN A 3 -24.43 45.67 -0.84
C ASN A 3 -25.11 45.20 0.47
N GLY A 4 -24.40 44.45 1.31
CA GLY A 4 -24.88 44.02 2.64
C GLY A 4 -24.83 45.15 3.68
N MET A 5 -24.01 46.18 3.45
CA MET A 5 -23.94 47.41 4.25
C MET A 5 -24.98 48.46 3.80
N GLY A 6 -25.89 48.08 2.88
CA GLY A 6 -26.89 48.99 2.33
C GLY A 6 -26.35 50.02 1.32
N ILE A 7 -25.10 49.87 0.87
CA ILE A 7 -24.48 50.74 -0.13
C ILE A 7 -24.63 50.10 -1.51
N ASP A 8 -25.32 50.80 -2.42
CA ASP A 8 -25.48 50.36 -3.80
C ASP A 8 -24.23 50.70 -4.62
N VAL A 9 -23.72 49.71 -5.36
CA VAL A 9 -22.53 49.86 -6.22
C VAL A 9 -22.97 50.14 -7.65
N HIS A 10 -22.57 51.29 -8.19
CA HIS A 10 -22.89 51.72 -9.55
C HIS A 10 -21.62 51.78 -10.42
N GLU A 11 -21.71 51.38 -11.69
CA GLU A 11 -20.59 51.43 -12.64
C GLU A 11 -20.30 52.85 -13.17
N VAL A 12 -21.31 53.73 -13.18
CA VAL A 12 -21.22 55.14 -13.56
C VAL A 12 -21.83 55.99 -12.45
N ALA A 13 -21.24 57.15 -12.17
CA ALA A 13 -21.73 58.06 -11.14
C ALA A 13 -23.20 58.44 -11.43
N PRO A 14 -24.14 58.11 -10.52
CA PRO A 14 -25.54 58.48 -10.69
C PRO A 14 -25.70 60.01 -10.64
N ASP A 15 -26.64 60.53 -11.40
CA ASP A 15 -26.99 61.95 -11.37
C ASP A 15 -27.74 62.31 -10.07
N ALA A 16 -27.78 63.60 -9.73
CA ALA A 16 -28.34 64.05 -8.45
C ALA A 16 -29.84 63.73 -8.31
N GLU A 17 -30.55 63.59 -9.42
CA GLU A 17 -31.99 63.26 -9.44
C GLU A 17 -32.22 61.77 -9.16
N THR A 18 -31.40 60.87 -9.71
CA THR A 18 -31.46 59.43 -9.40
C THR A 18 -31.04 59.11 -7.96
N LEU A 19 -30.07 59.85 -7.40
CA LEU A 19 -29.72 59.73 -5.98
C LEU A 19 -30.88 60.13 -5.06
N LEU A 20 -31.55 61.26 -5.33
CA LEU A 20 -32.67 61.75 -4.54
C LEU A 20 -33.91 60.83 -4.63
N LEU A 21 -34.17 60.22 -5.80
CA LEU A 21 -35.26 59.26 -5.94
C LEU A 21 -34.98 57.94 -5.19
N ASN A 22 -33.72 57.47 -5.17
CA ASN A 22 -33.34 56.26 -4.44
C ASN A 22 -33.26 56.47 -2.93
N ASP A 23 -32.91 57.68 -2.45
CA ASP A 23 -32.88 58.03 -1.03
C ASP A 23 -34.27 57.92 -0.36
N GLY A 24 -35.33 58.09 -1.16
CA GLY A 24 -36.71 57.83 -0.74
C GLY A 24 -37.06 56.35 -0.53
N ASN A 25 -36.26 55.42 -1.07
CA ASN A 25 -36.45 53.97 -0.96
C ASN A 25 -35.48 53.31 0.04
N THR A 26 -34.52 54.05 0.60
CA THR A 26 -33.59 53.62 1.66
C THR A 26 -33.97 54.14 3.05
N GLY A 27 -34.84 55.16 3.15
CA GLY A 27 -35.28 55.77 4.41
C GLY A 27 -36.02 54.86 5.40
N ASN A 28 -36.23 53.58 5.10
CA ASN A 28 -36.77 52.58 6.03
C ASN A 28 -35.98 51.26 6.04
N ARG A 29 -34.74 51.27 5.55
CA ARG A 29 -33.79 50.17 5.75
C ARG A 29 -33.01 50.52 7.01
N GLU A 30 -33.47 50.07 8.17
CA GLU A 30 -32.63 50.05 9.37
C GLU A 30 -31.35 49.29 8.96
N VAL A 31 -30.25 50.01 8.84
CA VAL A 31 -28.94 49.40 8.72
C VAL A 31 -28.71 48.77 10.08
N ASP A 32 -28.81 47.44 10.16
CA ASP A 32 -28.47 46.72 11.37
C ASP A 32 -26.98 46.99 11.64
N ASP A 33 -26.71 47.82 12.65
CA ASP A 33 -25.35 48.21 13.06
C ASP A 33 -24.48 46.96 13.30
N THR A 34 -25.09 45.85 13.73
CA THR A 34 -24.42 44.55 13.89
C THR A 34 -23.98 43.94 12.56
N ALA A 35 -24.85 43.98 11.54
CA ALA A 35 -24.55 43.49 10.19
C ALA A 35 -23.55 44.39 9.47
N ALA A 36 -23.60 45.71 9.73
CA ALA A 36 -22.62 46.66 9.23
C ALA A 36 -21.23 46.45 9.88
N GLU A 37 -21.19 46.22 11.19
CA GLU A 37 -19.95 45.91 11.92
C GLU A 37 -19.36 44.56 11.51
N GLU A 38 -20.19 43.52 11.32
CA GLU A 38 -19.76 42.21 10.82
C GLU A 38 -19.25 42.29 9.38
N ALA A 39 -19.91 43.04 8.50
CA ALA A 39 -19.45 43.25 7.12
C ALA A 39 -18.14 44.06 7.06
N ALA A 40 -17.97 45.07 7.93
CA ALA A 40 -16.74 45.84 8.04
C ALA A 40 -15.58 44.98 8.59
N ALA A 41 -15.85 44.14 9.59
CA ALA A 41 -14.90 43.18 10.14
C ALA A 41 -14.51 42.13 9.09
N ALA A 42 -15.47 41.61 8.31
CA ALA A 42 -15.22 40.66 7.23
C ALA A 42 -14.40 41.28 6.08
N LEU A 43 -14.65 42.55 5.72
CA LEU A 43 -13.85 43.28 4.74
C LEU A 43 -12.41 43.51 5.23
N THR A 44 -12.24 43.88 6.51
CA THR A 44 -10.91 44.10 7.11
C THR A 44 -10.13 42.78 7.25
N ALA A 45 -10.82 41.68 7.57
CA ALA A 45 -10.24 40.34 7.61
C ALA A 45 -9.84 39.84 6.20
N LEU A 46 -10.63 40.17 5.17
CA LEU A 46 -10.34 39.83 3.78
C LEU A 46 -9.10 40.58 3.26
N ASP A 47 -8.90 41.83 3.68
CA ASP A 47 -7.77 42.67 3.29
C ASP A 47 -6.46 42.24 3.98
N THR A 48 -6.54 41.67 5.18
CA THR A 48 -5.39 41.11 5.91
C THR A 48 -4.98 39.71 5.44
N GLU A 49 -5.86 38.97 4.75
CA GLU A 49 -5.60 37.66 4.16
C GLU A 49 -5.56 37.71 2.62
N GLY A 50 -4.70 38.56 2.05
CA GLY A 50 -4.49 38.79 0.60
C GLY A 50 -4.10 37.57 -0.27
N GLY A 51 -4.40 36.35 0.18
CA GLY A 51 -4.30 35.09 -0.55
C GLY A 51 -5.54 34.20 -0.44
N ARG A 52 -6.62 34.60 0.25
CA ARG A 52 -7.88 33.84 0.28
C ARG A 52 -8.69 34.08 -0.99
N THR A 53 -8.63 33.11 -1.87
CA THR A 53 -9.51 33.00 -3.02
C THR A 53 -10.60 31.98 -2.73
N THR A 54 -11.83 32.27 -3.16
CA THR A 54 -12.93 31.29 -3.19
C THR A 54 -12.99 30.53 -4.51
N ASP A 55 -12.12 30.86 -5.48
CA ASP A 55 -12.01 30.16 -6.75
C ASP A 55 -11.26 28.83 -6.58
N PRO A 56 -11.90 27.68 -6.82
CA PRO A 56 -11.26 26.37 -6.71
C PRO A 56 -9.99 26.24 -7.55
N VAL A 57 -9.93 26.89 -8.72
CA VAL A 57 -8.75 26.84 -9.60
C VAL A 57 -7.58 27.56 -8.97
N ARG A 58 -7.81 28.75 -8.42
CA ARG A 58 -6.76 29.53 -7.76
C ARG A 58 -6.35 28.91 -6.42
N MET A 59 -7.27 28.23 -5.72
CA MET A 59 -6.92 27.40 -4.57
C MET A 59 -5.97 26.26 -4.96
N TYR A 60 -6.29 25.53 -6.04
CA TYR A 60 -5.46 24.44 -6.55
C TYR A 60 -4.09 24.92 -7.03
N MET A 61 -4.00 26.01 -7.80
CA MET A 61 -2.73 26.56 -8.26
C MET A 61 -1.84 27.01 -7.10
N ARG A 62 -2.43 27.56 -6.03
CA ARG A 62 -1.71 27.91 -4.81
C ARG A 62 -1.20 26.66 -4.09
N GLU A 63 -2.02 25.62 -3.99
CA GLU A 63 -1.65 24.35 -3.35
C GLU A 63 -0.56 23.62 -4.14
N MET A 64 -0.70 23.48 -5.46
CA MET A 64 0.36 22.95 -6.34
C MET A 64 1.64 23.79 -6.27
N GLY A 65 1.52 25.12 -6.22
CA GLY A 65 2.66 26.03 -6.14
C GLY A 65 3.46 25.92 -4.83
N THR A 66 2.97 25.20 -3.82
CA THR A 66 3.75 24.87 -2.62
C THR A 66 4.70 23.69 -2.82
N VAL A 67 4.51 22.90 -3.88
CA VAL A 67 5.35 21.75 -4.20
C VAL A 67 6.47 22.20 -5.13
N GLU A 68 7.71 22.05 -4.68
CA GLU A 68 8.89 22.39 -5.48
C GLU A 68 9.03 21.45 -6.69
N LEU A 69 9.56 21.97 -7.79
CA LEU A 69 9.86 21.15 -8.97
C LEU A 69 10.99 20.16 -8.67
N LEU A 70 10.85 18.93 -9.19
CA LEU A 70 11.87 17.91 -9.03
C LEU A 70 13.06 18.17 -9.95
N THR A 71 14.26 17.94 -9.42
CA THR A 71 15.47 17.83 -10.24
C THR A 71 15.58 16.41 -10.78
N ARG A 72 16.33 16.21 -11.86
CA ARG A 72 16.62 14.86 -12.41
C ARG A 72 17.13 13.88 -11.33
N GLU A 73 17.98 14.36 -10.42
CA GLU A 73 18.48 13.55 -9.29
C GLU A 73 17.37 13.23 -8.28
N GLY A 74 16.46 14.17 -8.03
CA GLY A 74 15.27 13.96 -7.20
C GLY A 74 14.32 12.91 -7.80
N GLU A 75 14.07 12.97 -9.10
CA GLU A 75 13.26 11.97 -9.82
C GLU A 75 13.87 10.56 -9.70
N ILE A 76 15.18 10.43 -9.92
CA ILE A 76 15.89 9.15 -9.77
C ILE A 76 15.84 8.66 -8.32
N ALA A 77 15.98 9.55 -7.33
CA ALA A 77 15.91 9.19 -5.93
C ALA A 77 14.51 8.71 -5.52
N ILE A 78 13.45 9.30 -6.07
CA ILE A 78 12.07 8.86 -5.88
C ILE A 78 11.86 7.49 -6.53
N ALA A 79 12.29 7.31 -7.77
CA ALA A 79 12.19 6.03 -8.48
C ALA A 79 12.85 4.89 -7.69
N LYS A 80 14.10 5.08 -7.23
CA LYS A 80 14.80 4.10 -6.39
C LYS A 80 14.04 3.80 -5.09
N ARG A 81 13.46 4.82 -4.45
CA ARG A 81 12.69 4.63 -3.22
C ARG A 81 11.40 3.84 -3.45
N ILE A 82 10.73 4.07 -4.58
CA ILE A 82 9.56 3.30 -5.01
C ILE A 82 9.95 1.84 -5.26
N GLU A 83 11.01 1.59 -6.01
CA GLU A 83 11.52 0.25 -6.32
C GLU A 83 11.93 -0.51 -5.05
N GLU A 84 12.68 0.12 -4.15
CA GLU A 84 13.04 -0.47 -2.87
C GLU A 84 11.80 -0.81 -2.03
N GLY A 85 10.76 0.04 -2.06
CA GLY A 85 9.50 -0.23 -1.38
C GLY A 85 8.75 -1.42 -1.98
N LEU A 86 8.65 -1.50 -3.31
CA LEU A 86 8.02 -2.61 -4.01
C LEU A 86 8.79 -3.93 -3.81
N SER A 87 10.12 -3.89 -3.85
CA SER A 87 10.99 -5.03 -3.57
C SER A 87 10.79 -5.56 -2.13
N GLN A 88 10.66 -4.67 -1.15
CA GLN A 88 10.33 -5.06 0.23
C GLN A 88 8.94 -5.72 0.35
N VAL A 89 7.93 -5.21 -0.36
CA VAL A 89 6.61 -5.85 -0.41
C VAL A 89 6.72 -7.24 -1.04
N GLN A 90 7.42 -7.37 -2.15
CA GLN A 90 7.60 -8.65 -2.84
C GLN A 90 8.36 -9.67 -1.98
N ALA A 91 9.41 -9.25 -1.28
CA ALA A 91 10.15 -10.09 -0.35
C ALA A 91 9.25 -10.58 0.81
N ALA A 92 8.41 -9.70 1.38
CA ALA A 92 7.46 -10.09 2.41
C ALA A 92 6.42 -11.10 1.89
N LEU A 93 5.90 -10.89 0.67
CA LEU A 93 4.99 -11.83 0.03
C LEU A 93 5.65 -13.19 -0.27
N GLY A 94 6.93 -13.21 -0.67
CA GLY A 94 7.66 -14.44 -0.98
C GLY A 94 7.90 -15.34 0.23
N VAL A 95 8.06 -14.76 1.43
CA VAL A 95 8.19 -15.53 2.68
C VAL A 95 6.84 -16.08 3.17
N PHE A 96 5.72 -15.51 2.70
CA PHE A 96 4.38 -15.93 3.08
C PHE A 96 3.92 -17.15 2.23
N PRO A 97 3.80 -18.37 2.78
CA PRO A 97 3.60 -19.58 1.98
C PRO A 97 2.29 -19.60 1.18
N LEU A 98 1.26 -18.91 1.67
CA LEU A 98 -0.02 -18.81 0.98
C LEU A 98 0.10 -17.98 -0.32
N SER A 99 1.03 -17.02 -0.39
CA SER A 99 1.29 -16.31 -1.65
C SER A 99 1.78 -17.26 -2.74
N THR A 100 2.70 -18.16 -2.40
CA THR A 100 3.20 -19.18 -3.31
C THR A 100 2.10 -20.15 -3.72
N GLU A 101 1.26 -20.56 -2.77
CA GLU A 101 0.11 -21.43 -3.06
C GLU A 101 -0.86 -20.79 -4.06
N MET A 102 -1.22 -19.53 -3.85
CA MET A 102 -2.09 -18.77 -4.76
C MET A 102 -1.46 -18.61 -6.15
N LEU A 103 -0.16 -18.30 -6.20
CA LEU A 103 0.56 -18.16 -7.47
C LEU A 103 0.58 -19.48 -8.26
N LEU A 104 0.85 -20.60 -7.59
CA LEU A 104 0.83 -21.92 -8.21
C LEU A 104 -0.58 -22.31 -8.67
N ALA A 105 -1.61 -21.99 -7.87
CA ALA A 105 -3.00 -22.23 -8.25
C ALA A 105 -3.41 -21.42 -9.48
N ASP A 106 -2.97 -20.16 -9.57
CA ASP A 106 -3.18 -19.30 -10.73
C ASP A 106 -2.46 -19.84 -11.97
N TYR A 107 -1.26 -20.39 -11.82
CA TYR A 107 -0.54 -21.05 -12.89
C TYR A 107 -1.21 -22.33 -13.39
N GLU A 108 -1.76 -23.15 -12.50
CA GLU A 108 -2.59 -24.30 -12.89
C GLU A 108 -3.87 -23.84 -13.62
N ALA A 109 -4.52 -22.78 -13.17
CA ALA A 109 -5.66 -22.18 -13.88
C ALA A 109 -5.29 -21.68 -15.29
N HIS A 110 -4.05 -21.21 -15.49
CA HIS A 110 -3.53 -20.88 -16.81
C HIS A 110 -3.34 -22.12 -17.69
N LYS A 111 -2.77 -23.21 -17.16
CA LYS A 111 -2.66 -24.49 -17.91
C LYS A 111 -4.02 -25.02 -18.35
N GLU A 112 -5.06 -24.80 -17.54
CA GLU A 112 -6.45 -25.15 -17.87
C GLU A 112 -7.12 -24.18 -18.86
N GLY A 113 -6.43 -23.11 -19.28
CA GLY A 113 -6.95 -22.10 -20.21
C GLY A 113 -7.90 -21.08 -19.58
N LYS A 114 -7.97 -20.99 -18.24
CA LYS A 114 -8.86 -20.06 -17.52
C LYS A 114 -8.23 -18.69 -17.24
N LYS A 115 -6.90 -18.59 -17.27
CA LYS A 115 -6.13 -17.36 -17.07
C LYS A 115 -5.07 -17.20 -18.15
N ARG A 116 -4.71 -15.95 -18.47
CA ARG A 116 -3.59 -15.65 -19.38
C ARG A 116 -2.27 -15.59 -18.62
N LEU A 117 -1.16 -15.94 -19.27
CA LEU A 117 0.16 -15.95 -18.64
C LEU A 117 0.56 -14.56 -18.12
N ALA A 118 0.22 -13.50 -18.87
CA ALA A 118 0.46 -12.11 -18.50
C ALA A 118 -0.31 -11.64 -17.25
N GLU A 119 -1.35 -12.37 -16.83
CA GLU A 119 -2.06 -12.12 -15.57
C GLU A 119 -1.32 -12.74 -14.36
N ILE A 120 -0.25 -13.51 -14.61
CA ILE A 120 0.48 -14.27 -13.60
C ILE A 120 1.94 -13.81 -13.50
N VAL A 121 2.65 -13.72 -14.62
CA VAL A 121 4.04 -13.27 -14.70
C VAL A 121 4.22 -12.33 -15.89
N VAL A 122 4.84 -11.17 -15.66
CA VAL A 122 5.17 -10.18 -16.69
C VAL A 122 6.62 -10.29 -17.15
N GLY A 123 7.50 -10.84 -16.30
CA GLY A 123 8.93 -10.93 -16.57
C GLY A 123 9.71 -11.54 -15.41
N PHE A 124 11.02 -11.35 -15.42
CA PHE A 124 11.94 -11.86 -14.40
C PHE A 124 12.85 -10.73 -13.92
N ASN A 125 12.87 -10.48 -12.61
CA ASN A 125 13.61 -9.38 -11.99
C ASN A 125 15.13 -9.61 -12.07
N ASP A 126 15.60 -10.84 -11.92
CA ASP A 126 17.01 -11.22 -12.01
C ASP A 126 17.60 -10.99 -13.41
N LEU A 127 16.84 -11.24 -14.47
CA LEU A 127 17.30 -10.95 -15.84
C LEU A 127 17.39 -9.45 -16.12
N ILE A 128 16.55 -8.64 -15.48
CA ILE A 128 16.60 -7.17 -15.57
C ILE A 128 17.82 -6.65 -14.82
N GLU A 129 18.04 -7.13 -13.59
CA GLU A 129 19.20 -6.76 -12.79
C GLU A 129 20.53 -7.12 -13.49
N GLU A 130 20.61 -8.29 -14.13
CA GLU A 130 21.78 -8.69 -14.91
C GLU A 130 22.01 -7.78 -16.13
N ALA A 131 20.94 -7.40 -16.84
CA ALA A 131 21.04 -6.48 -17.98
C ALA A 131 21.50 -5.08 -17.56
N ASP A 132 20.94 -4.55 -16.46
CA ASP A 132 21.34 -3.25 -15.91
C ASP A 132 22.78 -3.27 -15.39
N ALA A 133 23.20 -4.35 -14.73
CA ALA A 133 24.57 -4.52 -14.27
C ALA A 133 25.57 -4.60 -15.44
N ALA A 134 25.21 -5.31 -16.52
CA ALA A 134 26.01 -5.39 -17.74
C ALA A 134 26.12 -4.03 -18.44
N ALA A 135 25.01 -3.28 -18.54
CA ALA A 135 24.99 -1.93 -19.11
C ALA A 135 25.82 -0.96 -18.26
N ALA A 136 25.72 -1.03 -16.92
CA ALA A 136 26.53 -0.22 -16.01
C ALA A 136 28.03 -0.58 -16.10
N ALA A 137 28.38 -1.86 -16.25
CA ALA A 137 29.75 -2.29 -16.47
C ALA A 137 30.30 -1.79 -17.82
N LEU A 138 29.49 -1.81 -18.88
CA LEU A 138 29.85 -1.26 -20.18
C LEU A 138 30.04 0.26 -20.15
N ALA A 139 29.16 0.98 -19.44
CA ALA A 139 29.29 2.42 -19.22
C ALA A 139 30.52 2.78 -18.36
N ALA A 140 30.86 1.93 -17.38
CA ALA A 140 32.05 2.10 -16.54
C ALA A 140 33.36 1.72 -17.25
N ALA A 141 33.31 0.89 -18.30
CA ALA A 141 34.46 0.52 -19.11
C ALA A 141 34.96 1.66 -20.03
N GLY A 142 34.20 2.76 -20.14
CA GLY A 142 34.54 3.91 -20.99
C GLY A 142 34.44 3.59 -22.49
N PRO A 143 34.44 4.60 -23.38
CA PRO A 143 34.52 4.35 -24.80
C PRO A 143 35.86 3.69 -25.09
N VAL A 144 35.83 2.46 -25.63
CA VAL A 144 37.01 1.92 -26.31
C VAL A 144 37.24 2.85 -27.50
N ALA A 145 38.38 3.54 -27.52
CA ALA A 145 38.78 4.34 -28.67
C ALA A 145 38.83 3.42 -29.88
N VAL A 146 37.78 3.47 -30.70
CA VAL A 146 37.84 3.01 -32.08
C VAL A 146 38.65 4.08 -32.80
N ASP A 147 39.79 3.64 -33.30
CA ASP A 147 40.72 4.39 -34.13
C ASP A 147 39.95 5.06 -35.28
N GLU A 148 39.85 6.39 -35.23
CA GLU A 148 39.34 7.22 -36.32
C GLU A 148 40.42 7.28 -37.41
N ASP A 149 40.36 6.36 -38.37
CA ASP A 149 40.98 6.56 -39.69
C ASP A 149 40.32 5.68 -40.77
N ALA A 150 39.16 6.15 -41.26
CA ALA A 150 38.73 5.98 -42.65
C ALA A 150 37.50 6.87 -42.92
N VAL A 151 37.79 8.08 -43.42
CA VAL A 151 36.87 8.94 -44.15
C VAL A 151 36.26 8.21 -45.36
N ASP A 152 34.95 8.36 -45.60
CA ASP A 152 34.48 9.19 -46.72
C ASP A 152 33.02 9.61 -46.53
N GLU A 153 32.75 10.87 -46.84
CA GLU A 153 31.44 11.50 -46.90
C GLU A 153 30.75 11.12 -48.21
N ASP A 154 29.46 10.81 -48.17
CA ASP A 154 28.56 11.23 -49.24
C ASP A 154 27.16 11.43 -48.66
N ASP A 155 26.66 12.62 -48.94
CA ASP A 155 25.43 13.25 -48.49
C ASP A 155 24.23 12.82 -49.37
N ASP A 156 23.05 13.12 -48.83
CA ASP A 156 21.78 13.38 -49.52
C ASP A 156 20.69 12.29 -49.76
N GLU A 157 19.50 12.74 -49.31
CA GLU A 157 18.13 12.54 -49.80
C GLU A 157 17.20 11.45 -49.20
N ASP A 158 16.31 11.97 -48.33
CA ASP A 158 14.86 11.77 -48.25
C ASP A 158 14.23 10.49 -48.81
N GLY A 159 13.60 9.74 -47.91
CA GLY A 159 12.64 8.69 -48.20
C GLY A 159 11.64 8.51 -47.06
N ASP A 160 10.59 9.34 -47.08
CA ASP A 160 9.31 9.04 -46.43
C ASP A 160 8.75 7.77 -47.10
N ASP A 161 8.65 6.67 -46.35
CA ASP A 161 7.64 5.67 -46.65
C ASP A 161 7.18 4.95 -45.37
N ASP A 162 5.87 4.98 -45.28
CA ASP A 162 4.96 4.50 -44.26
C ASP A 162 5.00 2.95 -44.15
N ALA A 163 4.39 2.43 -43.08
CA ALA A 163 4.11 1.02 -42.83
C ALA A 163 5.27 0.12 -42.34
N ALA A 164 5.59 0.25 -41.06
CA ALA A 164 5.98 -0.88 -40.23
C ALA A 164 4.91 -1.11 -39.15
N GLU A 165 3.80 -1.74 -39.54
CA GLU A 165 3.06 -2.62 -38.64
C GLU A 165 3.99 -3.78 -38.26
N GLU A 166 4.96 -3.53 -37.39
CA GLU A 166 5.59 -4.61 -36.65
C GLU A 166 4.60 -5.06 -35.57
N GLU A 167 3.77 -6.03 -35.98
CA GLU A 167 3.31 -7.15 -35.16
C GLU A 167 3.99 -7.14 -33.79
N ALA A 168 3.25 -6.66 -32.78
CA ALA A 168 3.63 -6.80 -31.40
C ALA A 168 3.80 -8.30 -31.11
N GLY A 169 5.04 -8.77 -31.25
CA GLY A 169 5.47 -10.09 -30.83
C GLY A 169 5.02 -10.36 -29.39
N PRO A 170 4.95 -11.63 -28.96
CA PRO A 170 4.26 -12.02 -27.74
C PRO A 170 4.77 -11.17 -26.57
N THR A 171 3.96 -10.22 -26.14
CA THR A 171 4.24 -9.25 -25.07
C THR A 171 4.09 -9.96 -23.74
N GLY A 172 4.94 -10.95 -23.52
CA GLY A 172 4.95 -11.81 -22.34
C GLY A 172 6.28 -12.54 -22.20
N PRO A 173 6.64 -12.94 -20.96
CA PRO A 173 7.85 -13.70 -20.71
C PRO A 173 7.83 -15.03 -21.48
N ASP A 174 9.01 -15.55 -21.82
CA ASP A 174 9.15 -16.85 -22.51
C ASP A 174 8.37 -17.93 -21.74
N PRO A 175 7.33 -18.53 -22.36
CA PRO A 175 6.50 -19.54 -21.70
C PRO A 175 7.29 -20.74 -21.17
N VAL A 176 8.40 -21.11 -21.82
CA VAL A 176 9.24 -22.24 -21.41
C VAL A 176 9.99 -21.92 -20.12
N GLU A 177 10.54 -20.70 -20.02
CA GLU A 177 11.23 -20.23 -18.82
C GLU A 177 10.24 -20.08 -17.66
N VAL A 178 9.04 -19.53 -17.90
CA VAL A 178 8.01 -19.44 -16.86
C VAL A 178 7.62 -20.83 -16.37
N ALA A 179 7.44 -21.80 -17.27
CA ALA A 179 7.12 -23.18 -16.89
C ALA A 179 8.21 -23.81 -16.02
N THR A 180 9.47 -23.62 -16.39
CA THR A 180 10.63 -24.14 -15.65
C THR A 180 10.69 -23.56 -14.24
N ARG A 181 10.54 -22.24 -14.10
CA ARG A 181 10.55 -21.59 -12.78
C ARG A 181 9.34 -21.95 -11.93
N MET A 182 8.16 -22.08 -12.53
CA MET A 182 6.96 -22.54 -11.84
C MET A 182 7.07 -23.99 -11.37
N GLU A 183 7.68 -24.87 -12.16
CA GLU A 183 7.96 -26.24 -11.75
C GLU A 183 8.95 -26.30 -10.57
N ASN A 184 10.03 -25.51 -10.64
CA ASN A 184 10.98 -25.39 -9.53
C ASN A 184 10.30 -24.87 -8.26
N LEU A 185 9.45 -23.85 -8.38
CA LEU A 185 8.68 -23.30 -7.27
C LEU A 185 7.70 -24.34 -6.69
N ALA A 186 7.01 -25.11 -7.54
CA ALA A 186 6.10 -26.17 -7.11
C ALA A 186 6.85 -27.29 -6.36
N ASN A 187 8.04 -27.66 -6.84
CA ASN A 187 8.89 -28.67 -6.21
C ASN A 187 9.37 -28.22 -4.82
N GLU A 188 9.86 -26.99 -4.69
CA GLU A 188 10.27 -26.43 -3.40
C GLU A 188 9.08 -26.26 -2.45
N TYR A 189 7.92 -25.83 -2.94
CA TYR A 189 6.70 -25.74 -2.13
C TYR A 189 6.24 -27.13 -1.63
N ALA A 190 6.30 -28.16 -2.47
CA ALA A 190 5.99 -29.53 -2.06
C ALA A 190 6.99 -30.08 -1.03
N LYS A 191 8.28 -29.75 -1.16
CA LYS A 191 9.32 -30.07 -0.16
C LYS A 191 9.06 -29.34 1.15
N PHE A 192 8.73 -28.05 1.10
CA PHE A 192 8.33 -27.26 2.26
C PHE A 192 7.16 -27.91 3.01
N LYS A 193 6.06 -28.28 2.34
CA LYS A 193 4.91 -28.96 2.99
C LYS A 193 5.32 -30.24 3.71
N LYS A 194 6.20 -31.05 3.10
CA LYS A 194 6.69 -32.30 3.70
C LYS A 194 7.56 -32.06 4.93
N ILE A 195 8.40 -31.03 4.93
CA ILE A 195 9.26 -30.68 6.08
C ILE A 195 8.39 -30.07 7.19
N TYR A 196 7.46 -29.18 6.85
CA TYR A 196 6.52 -28.58 7.79
C TYR A 196 5.69 -29.65 8.52
N ALA A 197 5.14 -30.61 7.79
CA ALA A 197 4.34 -31.70 8.37
C ALA A 197 5.11 -32.56 9.39
N LYS A 198 6.45 -32.62 9.30
CA LYS A 198 7.30 -33.40 10.21
C LYS A 198 7.80 -32.59 11.41
N ASN A 199 8.08 -31.30 11.22
CA ASN A 199 8.86 -30.52 12.17
C ASN A 199 8.13 -29.30 12.76
N GLY A 200 7.01 -28.86 12.17
CA GLY A 200 6.28 -27.65 12.57
C GLY A 200 6.94 -26.33 12.12
N ALA A 201 6.23 -25.21 12.31
CA ALA A 201 6.58 -23.89 11.76
C ALA A 201 7.96 -23.37 12.18
N GLU A 202 8.31 -23.52 13.46
CA GLU A 202 9.51 -22.90 14.05
C GLU A 202 10.83 -23.61 13.72
N HIS A 203 10.77 -24.79 13.11
CA HIS A 203 11.98 -25.58 12.88
C HIS A 203 12.88 -24.93 11.82
N LYS A 204 14.20 -24.87 12.08
CA LYS A 204 15.19 -24.22 11.20
C LYS A 204 15.14 -24.70 9.74
N LEU A 205 14.85 -25.99 9.50
CA LEU A 205 14.70 -26.53 8.14
C LEU A 205 13.46 -25.99 7.42
N VAL A 206 12.37 -25.69 8.15
CA VAL A 206 11.16 -25.10 7.59
C VAL A 206 11.40 -23.63 7.26
N VAL A 207 12.10 -22.91 8.14
CA VAL A 207 12.55 -21.53 7.86
C VAL A 207 13.40 -21.48 6.60
N LYS A 208 14.42 -22.34 6.51
CA LYS A 208 15.26 -22.42 5.30
C LYS A 208 14.47 -22.78 4.04
N ALA A 209 13.54 -23.74 4.12
CA ALA A 209 12.71 -24.09 2.96
C ALA A 209 11.80 -22.93 2.50
N ARG A 210 11.34 -22.08 3.43
CA ARG A 210 10.62 -20.84 3.07
C ARG A 210 11.55 -19.82 2.42
N GLU A 211 12.78 -19.66 2.91
CA GLU A 211 13.77 -18.77 2.30
C GLU A 211 14.13 -19.22 0.87
N ASP A 212 14.35 -20.52 0.67
CA ASP A 212 14.63 -21.10 -0.65
C ASP A 212 13.46 -20.85 -1.63
N MET A 213 12.22 -21.00 -1.17
CA MET A 213 11.01 -20.70 -1.93
C MET A 213 10.83 -19.20 -2.21
N ALA A 214 11.10 -18.35 -1.21
CA ALA A 214 11.03 -16.91 -1.33
C ALA A 214 12.05 -16.38 -2.35
N ALA A 215 13.25 -16.95 -2.38
CA ALA A 215 14.28 -16.59 -3.34
C ALA A 215 13.81 -16.79 -4.79
N ILE A 216 13.15 -17.92 -5.09
CA ILE A 216 12.55 -18.15 -6.42
C ILE A 216 11.41 -17.16 -6.66
N PHE A 217 10.53 -16.96 -5.68
CA PHE A 217 9.38 -16.05 -5.80
C PHE A 217 9.79 -14.60 -6.11
N THR A 218 10.86 -14.09 -5.49
CA THR A 218 11.33 -12.71 -5.73
C THR A 218 11.92 -12.50 -7.12
N THR A 219 12.35 -13.57 -7.79
CA THR A 219 12.81 -13.46 -9.20
C THR A 219 11.66 -13.22 -10.16
N LEU A 220 10.42 -13.57 -9.82
CA LEU A 220 9.27 -13.44 -10.71
C LEU A 220 8.72 -12.02 -10.68
N LYS A 221 8.63 -11.34 -11.83
CA LYS A 221 7.99 -10.03 -11.91
C LYS A 221 6.48 -10.21 -12.01
N LEU A 222 5.78 -9.95 -10.90
CA LEU A 222 4.34 -10.11 -10.81
C LEU A 222 3.59 -8.89 -11.35
N PRO A 223 2.44 -9.06 -12.03
CA PRO A 223 1.54 -7.96 -12.38
C PRO A 223 1.00 -7.26 -11.11
N LEU A 224 0.79 -5.94 -11.17
CA LEU A 224 0.24 -5.17 -10.04
C LEU A 224 -1.10 -5.73 -9.52
N PRO A 225 -2.07 -6.14 -10.36
CA PRO A 225 -3.33 -6.69 -9.87
C PRO A 225 -3.15 -7.98 -9.05
N LEU A 226 -2.18 -8.82 -9.43
CA LEU A 226 -1.87 -10.04 -8.68
C LEU A 226 -1.20 -9.68 -7.35
N THR A 227 -0.23 -8.76 -7.37
CA THR A 227 0.42 -8.25 -6.15
C THR A 227 -0.61 -7.69 -5.16
N ASP A 228 -1.57 -6.89 -5.63
CA ASP A 228 -2.65 -6.32 -4.80
C ASP A 228 -3.56 -7.40 -4.19
N ALA A 229 -3.86 -8.46 -4.96
CA ALA A 229 -4.64 -9.60 -4.48
C ALA A 229 -3.89 -10.34 -3.35
N LEU A 230 -2.59 -10.59 -3.52
CA LEU A 230 -1.74 -11.22 -2.51
C LEU A 230 -1.61 -10.36 -1.24
N VAL A 231 -1.42 -9.06 -1.38
CA VAL A 231 -1.40 -8.10 -0.26
C VAL A 231 -2.74 -8.12 0.49
N THR A 232 -3.85 -8.11 -0.24
CA THR A 232 -5.19 -8.17 0.34
C THR A 232 -5.40 -9.46 1.13
N GLN A 233 -4.93 -10.60 0.62
CA GLN A 233 -5.00 -11.88 1.31
C GLN A 233 -4.21 -11.86 2.62
N LEU A 234 -2.95 -11.40 2.60
CA LEU A 234 -2.13 -11.30 3.80
C LEU A 234 -2.77 -10.38 4.87
N ARG A 235 -3.34 -9.24 4.44
CA ARG A 235 -4.10 -8.35 5.33
C ARG A 235 -5.34 -9.05 5.90
N GLY A 236 -6.05 -9.83 5.10
CA GLY A 236 -7.20 -10.63 5.54
C GLY A 236 -6.84 -11.59 6.68
N VAL A 237 -5.75 -12.32 6.53
CA VAL A 237 -5.24 -13.25 7.56
C VAL A 237 -4.89 -12.51 8.86
N VAL A 238 -4.17 -11.39 8.77
CA VAL A 238 -3.80 -10.57 9.94
C VAL A 238 -5.03 -9.99 10.63
N ASN A 239 -6.03 -9.55 9.86
CA ASN A 239 -7.27 -9.04 10.41
C ASN A 239 -8.07 -10.15 11.12
N GLY A 240 -8.11 -11.37 10.56
CA GLY A 240 -8.71 -12.53 11.22
C GLY A 240 -8.06 -12.84 12.58
N ILE A 241 -6.73 -12.80 12.65
CA ILE A 241 -5.99 -12.96 13.93
C ILE A 241 -6.38 -11.86 14.92
N LYS A 242 -6.41 -10.59 14.47
CA LYS A 242 -6.83 -9.46 15.32
C LYS A 242 -8.29 -9.58 15.77
N ASP A 243 -9.17 -10.19 14.98
CA ASP A 243 -10.56 -10.40 15.34
C ASP A 243 -10.70 -11.38 16.50
N HIS A 244 -9.98 -12.52 16.45
CA HIS A 244 -9.90 -13.45 17.57
C HIS A 244 -9.36 -12.74 18.83
N GLU A 245 -8.27 -11.97 18.71
CA GLU A 245 -7.70 -11.22 19.84
C GLU A 245 -8.67 -10.18 20.42
N ARG A 246 -9.41 -9.47 19.56
CA ARG A 246 -10.42 -8.48 19.99
C ARG A 246 -11.59 -9.14 20.72
N LYS A 247 -12.05 -10.30 20.26
CA LYS A 247 -13.12 -11.06 20.91
C LYS A 247 -12.67 -11.58 22.27
N VAL A 248 -11.46 -12.15 22.38
CA VAL A 248 -10.92 -12.58 23.68
C VAL A 248 -10.78 -11.40 24.64
N LEU A 249 -10.27 -10.26 24.16
CA LEU A 249 -10.20 -9.03 24.96
C LEU A 249 -11.59 -8.60 25.46
N HIS A 250 -12.62 -8.64 24.59
CA HIS A 250 -13.99 -8.29 24.95
C HIS A 250 -14.56 -9.25 26.01
N LEU A 251 -14.39 -10.56 25.83
CA LEU A 251 -14.85 -11.58 26.77
C LEU A 251 -14.17 -11.42 28.14
N ALA A 252 -12.86 -11.21 28.17
CA ALA A 252 -12.12 -11.04 29.41
C ALA A 252 -12.45 -9.71 30.11
N THR A 253 -12.47 -8.59 29.38
CA THR A 253 -12.55 -7.26 30.00
C THR A 253 -13.97 -6.73 30.15
N THR A 254 -14.85 -6.95 29.17
CA THR A 254 -16.24 -6.47 29.20
C THR A 254 -17.17 -7.45 29.89
N VAL A 255 -17.11 -8.74 29.53
CA VAL A 255 -18.03 -9.75 30.08
C VAL A 255 -17.57 -10.22 31.45
N ALA A 256 -16.32 -10.69 31.56
CA ALA A 256 -15.76 -11.16 32.83
C ALA A 256 -15.28 -10.03 33.77
N ARG A 257 -15.34 -8.77 33.33
CA ARG A 257 -14.95 -7.56 34.09
C ARG A 257 -13.50 -7.61 34.61
N MET A 258 -12.60 -8.29 33.91
CA MET A 258 -11.17 -8.22 34.20
C MET A 258 -10.63 -6.82 33.85
N PRO A 259 -9.87 -6.15 34.74
CA PRO A 259 -9.20 -4.90 34.40
C PRO A 259 -8.28 -5.06 33.18
N ARG A 260 -8.37 -4.15 32.21
CA ARG A 260 -7.57 -4.20 30.97
C ARG A 260 -6.06 -4.32 31.21
N LYS A 261 -5.55 -3.67 32.27
CA LYS A 261 -4.12 -3.75 32.64
C LYS A 261 -3.70 -5.17 33.05
N ASP A 262 -4.57 -5.87 33.77
CA ASP A 262 -4.31 -7.25 34.18
C ASP A 262 -4.41 -8.22 33.00
N PHE A 263 -5.35 -7.96 32.08
CA PHE A 263 -5.44 -8.70 30.83
C PHE A 263 -4.15 -8.57 30.02
N ILE A 264 -3.72 -7.35 29.67
CA ILE A 264 -2.52 -7.13 28.83
C ILE A 264 -1.29 -7.82 29.42
N ARG A 265 -1.08 -7.67 30.74
CA ARG A 265 0.05 -8.29 31.44
C ARG A 265 0.03 -9.82 31.42
N SER A 266 -1.15 -10.43 31.34
CA SER A 266 -1.29 -11.89 31.35
C SER A 266 -1.51 -12.49 29.96
N TRP A 267 -1.94 -11.71 28.98
CA TRP A 267 -2.33 -12.19 27.66
C TRP A 267 -1.15 -12.29 26.68
N GLU A 268 -0.09 -11.50 26.88
CA GLU A 268 1.09 -11.53 26.02
C GLU A 268 1.71 -12.94 25.96
N GLY A 269 1.82 -13.48 24.75
CA GLY A 269 2.33 -14.83 24.49
C GLY A 269 1.31 -15.97 24.71
N ASN A 270 0.08 -15.67 25.12
CA ASN A 270 -0.95 -16.67 25.42
C ASN A 270 -2.03 -16.82 24.33
N GLN A 271 -1.78 -16.33 23.13
CA GLN A 271 -2.73 -16.41 22.01
C GLN A 271 -3.06 -17.86 21.62
N THR A 272 -2.10 -18.77 21.76
CA THR A 272 -2.23 -20.20 21.44
C THR A 272 -2.29 -21.09 22.68
N ASN A 273 -2.17 -20.50 23.88
CA ASN A 273 -2.19 -21.25 25.14
C ASN A 273 -3.62 -21.45 25.66
N LEU A 274 -4.17 -22.66 25.44
CA LEU A 274 -5.51 -23.03 25.89
C LEU A 274 -5.66 -23.10 27.43
N GLU A 275 -4.55 -23.19 28.16
CA GLU A 275 -4.55 -23.26 29.63
C GLU A 275 -4.52 -21.87 30.29
N TRP A 276 -4.36 -20.81 29.52
CA TRP A 276 -4.24 -19.43 30.03
C TRP A 276 -5.38 -19.05 30.98
N VAL A 277 -6.62 -19.41 30.62
CA VAL A 277 -7.79 -19.12 31.47
C VAL A 277 -7.65 -19.83 32.83
N GLU A 278 -7.20 -21.09 32.85
CA GLU A 278 -7.02 -21.84 34.09
C GLU A 278 -5.93 -21.22 34.98
N ASP A 279 -4.83 -20.78 34.38
CA ASP A 279 -3.77 -20.08 35.09
C ASP A 279 -4.22 -18.72 35.63
N ALA A 280 -5.05 -18.00 34.87
CA ALA A 280 -5.67 -16.77 35.34
C ALA A 280 -6.63 -17.01 36.53
N LEU A 281 -7.36 -18.14 36.53
CA LEU A 281 -8.25 -18.54 37.63
C LEU A 281 -7.50 -18.88 38.92
N LYS A 282 -6.28 -19.42 38.84
CA LYS A 282 -5.43 -19.74 40.01
C LYS A 282 -5.08 -18.50 40.86
N ARG A 283 -5.15 -17.30 40.28
CA ARG A 283 -4.90 -16.02 40.97
C ARG A 283 -6.01 -15.58 41.93
N LYS A 284 -7.16 -16.28 41.94
CA LYS A 284 -8.30 -16.08 42.86
C LYS A 284 -8.75 -14.62 42.98
N GLN A 285 -8.86 -13.94 41.84
CA GLN A 285 -9.29 -12.55 41.77
C GLN A 285 -10.81 -12.44 41.77
N LYS A 286 -11.34 -11.23 42.02
CA LYS A 286 -12.79 -10.97 42.05
C LYS A 286 -13.49 -11.30 40.72
N TRP A 287 -12.79 -11.12 39.59
CA TRP A 287 -13.26 -11.45 38.24
C TRP A 287 -13.13 -12.93 37.87
N SER A 288 -12.51 -13.77 38.71
CA SER A 288 -12.25 -15.17 38.37
C SER A 288 -13.53 -16.00 38.20
N SER A 289 -14.62 -15.70 38.91
CA SER A 289 -15.89 -16.43 38.70
C SER A 289 -16.45 -16.15 37.29
N ALA A 290 -16.56 -14.87 36.92
CA ALA A 290 -17.10 -14.48 35.62
C ALA A 290 -16.18 -14.88 34.46
N LEU A 291 -14.87 -14.95 34.67
CA LEU A 291 -13.93 -15.46 33.67
C LEU A 291 -14.10 -16.97 33.42
N ARG A 292 -14.51 -17.73 34.45
CA ARG A 292 -14.81 -19.16 34.30
C ARG A 292 -16.02 -19.38 33.39
N ASP A 293 -17.03 -18.53 33.50
CA ASP A 293 -18.26 -18.64 32.71
C ASP A 293 -18.02 -18.42 31.20
N VAL A 294 -17.02 -17.62 30.85
CA VAL A 294 -16.62 -17.37 29.44
C VAL A 294 -15.43 -18.21 28.97
N LYS A 295 -14.95 -19.17 29.79
CA LYS A 295 -13.77 -19.99 29.50
C LYS A 295 -13.87 -20.66 28.13
N ASP A 296 -14.97 -21.37 27.89
CA ASP A 296 -15.12 -22.18 26.67
C ASP A 296 -15.16 -21.31 25.41
N GLN A 297 -15.71 -20.10 25.51
CA GLN A 297 -15.72 -19.12 24.41
C GLN A 297 -14.29 -18.61 24.12
N ILE A 298 -13.52 -18.30 25.17
CA ILE A 298 -12.12 -17.87 25.01
C ILE A 298 -11.28 -18.99 24.39
N VAL A 299 -11.43 -20.23 24.88
CA VAL A 299 -10.75 -21.41 24.33
C VAL A 299 -11.12 -21.62 22.86
N SER A 300 -12.40 -21.44 22.49
CA SER A 300 -12.85 -21.51 21.10
C SER A 300 -12.16 -20.47 20.20
N GLU A 301 -11.98 -19.23 20.68
CA GLU A 301 -11.31 -18.17 19.90
C GLU A 301 -9.78 -18.40 19.82
N GLN A 302 -9.16 -18.96 20.87
CA GLN A 302 -7.75 -19.40 20.85
C GLN A 302 -7.55 -20.57 19.88
N GLN A 303 -8.49 -21.52 19.84
CA GLN A 303 -8.48 -22.62 18.88
C GLN A 303 -8.58 -22.10 17.44
N GLY A 304 -9.42 -21.10 17.19
CA GLY A 304 -9.45 -20.40 15.90
C GLY A 304 -8.12 -19.75 15.53
N SER A 305 -7.41 -19.17 16.51
CA SER A 305 -6.07 -18.62 16.29
C SER A 305 -5.03 -19.70 15.95
N ILE A 306 -5.10 -20.88 16.58
CA ILE A 306 -4.25 -22.04 16.26
C ILE A 306 -4.57 -22.59 14.86
N GLU A 307 -5.84 -22.60 14.46
CA GLU A 307 -6.25 -23.00 13.11
C GLU A 307 -5.69 -22.04 12.06
N MET A 308 -5.63 -20.74 12.36
CA MET A 308 -4.98 -19.76 11.49
C MET A 308 -3.48 -20.03 11.36
N GLU A 309 -2.76 -20.40 12.41
CA GLU A 309 -1.34 -20.79 12.31
C GLU A 309 -1.14 -22.00 11.40
N LYS A 310 -1.98 -23.03 11.56
CA LYS A 310 -1.93 -24.26 10.76
C LYS A 310 -2.28 -24.00 9.30
N ALA A 311 -3.29 -23.19 9.03
CA ALA A 311 -3.72 -22.86 7.67
C ALA A 311 -2.66 -22.06 6.90
N ASN A 312 -1.90 -21.22 7.60
CA ASN A 312 -0.89 -20.35 6.98
C ASN A 312 0.54 -20.89 7.08
N TYR A 313 0.75 -22.02 7.76
CA TYR A 313 2.05 -22.65 7.99
C TYR A 313 3.07 -21.76 8.72
N LEU A 314 2.57 -20.81 9.53
CA LEU A 314 3.37 -19.80 10.21
C LEU A 314 2.86 -19.60 11.63
N THR A 315 3.75 -19.19 12.53
CA THR A 315 3.34 -18.73 13.86
C THR A 315 2.65 -17.36 13.78
N LEU A 316 1.82 -17.03 14.77
CA LEU A 316 1.17 -15.71 14.82
C LEU A 316 2.18 -14.56 14.89
N GLY A 317 3.34 -14.79 15.52
CA GLY A 317 4.43 -13.82 15.57
C GLY A 317 4.99 -13.52 14.19
N GLU A 318 5.36 -14.57 13.44
CA GLU A 318 5.89 -14.44 12.08
C GLU A 318 4.89 -13.78 11.13
N ILE A 319 3.60 -14.13 11.20
CA ILE A 319 2.57 -13.51 10.36
C ILE A 319 2.51 -11.99 10.61
N LYS A 320 2.57 -11.56 11.87
CA LYS A 320 2.57 -10.14 12.23
C LYS A 320 3.85 -9.42 11.80
N GLU A 321 5.00 -10.09 11.85
CA GLU A 321 6.27 -9.54 11.39
C GLU A 321 6.29 -9.37 9.86
N ILE A 322 5.87 -10.39 9.12
CA ILE A 322 5.75 -10.32 7.65
C ILE A 322 4.80 -9.20 7.24
N SER A 323 3.63 -9.10 7.89
CA SER A 323 2.68 -8.01 7.64
C SER A 323 3.25 -6.63 7.95
N ARG A 324 4.08 -6.49 8.99
CA ARG A 324 4.76 -5.24 9.32
C ARG A 324 5.80 -4.87 8.27
N ALA A 325 6.60 -5.84 7.82
CA ALA A 325 7.59 -5.64 6.77
C ALA A 325 6.92 -5.19 5.46
N MET A 326 5.83 -5.86 5.06
CA MET A 326 5.01 -5.47 3.92
C MET A 326 4.47 -4.03 4.07
N ALA A 327 3.84 -3.71 5.21
CA ALA A 327 3.26 -2.38 5.45
C ALA A 327 4.32 -1.27 5.43
N TYR A 328 5.55 -1.58 5.87
CA TYR A 328 6.67 -0.66 5.78
C TYR A 328 7.10 -0.42 4.32
N GLY A 329 7.19 -1.48 3.51
CA GLY A 329 7.48 -1.37 2.08
C GLY A 329 6.41 -0.56 1.32
N GLU A 330 5.13 -0.80 1.60
CA GLU A 330 4.03 -0.03 1.02
C GLU A 330 4.05 1.45 1.43
N ALA A 331 4.32 1.72 2.71
CA ALA A 331 4.42 3.10 3.18
C ALA A 331 5.62 3.82 2.55
N LYS A 332 6.73 3.09 2.33
CA LYS A 332 7.93 3.61 1.67
C LYS A 332 7.67 3.94 0.20
N SER A 333 6.98 3.07 -0.56
CA SER A 333 6.67 3.34 -1.96
C SER A 333 5.61 4.44 -2.13
N ARG A 334 4.58 4.48 -1.26
CA ARG A 334 3.50 5.48 -1.33
C ARG A 334 3.94 6.89 -0.94
N LYS A 335 4.88 7.00 0.00
CA LYS A 335 5.37 8.30 0.49
C LYS A 335 6.52 8.86 -0.35
N ALA A 336 7.06 8.06 -1.28
CA ALA A 336 8.22 8.42 -2.06
C ALA A 336 7.98 9.64 -2.94
#